data_AF-A0A212SGW6-F1
#
_entry.id   AF-A0A212SGW6-F1
#
_cell.length_a   1.000
_cell.length_b   1.000
_cell.length_c   1.000
_cell.angle_alpha   90.00
_cell.angle_beta   90.00
_cell.angle_gamma   90.00
#
_symmetry.space_group_name_H-M   'P 1'
#
loop_
_entity.id
_entity.type
_entity.pdbx_description
1 polymer ?
#
loop_
_entity_poly.entity_id
_entity_poly.type
_entity_poly.pdbx_seq_one_letter_code
_entity_poly.pdbx_strand_id
1 'polypeptide(L)'
;MRKPEDRYDDTTPQELVFLARNLAKDPTLQSVFSRVGLHKNFERNTEHALLIARRQLLAPELETRPCASTNLAVAQALARRIFCGTIKNEDEAVAFAADRIRHRADEAVEWSRLFISEIMDIMRNLLESSFFIKFNEYKADKRNVIDNNIDVYVELTTFIAEQSYTYGLGGRGWTQIRSIIMPFLRKYWFDEIPDLSEQTVQRILASPDEYQIFRPGFEPRKD
;
A
#
# COMPACT_ATOMS: atom_id res chain seq x y z
N MET A 1 12.60 -24.32 -13.48
CA MET A 1 13.44 -23.15 -13.78
C MET A 1 12.66 -22.22 -14.70
N ARG A 2 12.43 -20.95 -14.32
CA ARG A 2 11.81 -19.96 -15.22
C ARG A 2 12.85 -19.43 -16.21
N LYS A 3 12.45 -19.18 -17.46
CA LYS A 3 13.37 -18.77 -18.53
C LYS A 3 13.84 -17.32 -18.32
N PRO A 4 15.04 -16.95 -18.77
CA PRO A 4 15.56 -15.58 -18.69
C PRO A 4 14.70 -14.54 -19.40
N GLU A 5 13.90 -14.97 -20.38
CA GLU A 5 13.02 -14.15 -21.21
C GLU A 5 11.73 -13.72 -20.48
N ASP A 6 11.34 -14.42 -19.40
CA ASP A 6 10.19 -14.07 -18.54
C ASP A 6 10.49 -12.90 -17.57
N ARG A 7 11.67 -12.27 -17.69
CA ARG A 7 12.25 -11.43 -16.62
C ARG A 7 12.00 -9.93 -16.73
N TYR A 8 11.55 -9.41 -17.87
CA TYR A 8 11.33 -7.97 -18.01
C TYR A 8 9.88 -7.71 -18.38
N ASP A 9 9.13 -7.17 -17.42
CA ASP A 9 7.94 -6.40 -17.77
C ASP A 9 8.44 -5.11 -18.42
N ASP A 10 8.11 -4.91 -19.69
CA ASP A 10 8.47 -3.75 -20.49
C ASP A 10 7.60 -2.52 -20.18
N THR A 11 6.71 -2.62 -19.18
CA THR A 11 5.88 -1.50 -18.75
C THR A 11 6.71 -0.32 -18.29
N THR A 12 6.57 0.75 -19.04
CA THR A 12 7.18 2.04 -18.77
C THR A 12 6.35 2.84 -17.76
N PRO A 13 6.99 3.72 -16.97
CA PRO A 13 6.26 4.67 -16.13
C PRO A 13 5.24 5.50 -16.90
N GLN A 14 5.56 5.88 -18.14
CA GLN A 14 4.71 6.70 -19.01
C GLN A 14 3.41 5.99 -19.40
N GLU A 15 3.46 4.68 -19.70
CA GLU A 15 2.25 3.90 -19.97
C GLU A 15 1.30 3.89 -18.75
N LEU A 16 1.86 3.76 -17.53
CA LEU A 16 1.06 3.82 -16.30
C LEU A 16 0.51 5.23 -16.03
N VAL A 17 1.29 6.28 -16.31
CA VAL A 17 0.83 7.67 -16.19
C VAL A 17 -0.31 7.95 -17.17
N PHE A 18 -0.18 7.50 -18.41
CA PHE A 18 -1.22 7.62 -19.43
C PHE A 18 -2.52 6.93 -18.98
N LEU A 19 -2.42 5.66 -18.56
CA LEU A 19 -3.57 4.91 -18.06
C LEU A 19 -4.21 5.61 -16.85
N ALA A 20 -3.40 6.01 -15.86
CA ALA A 20 -3.88 6.64 -14.63
C ALA A 20 -4.60 7.97 -14.89
N ARG A 21 -4.10 8.80 -15.82
CA ARG A 21 -4.76 10.06 -16.21
C ARG A 21 -6.11 9.81 -16.89
N ASN A 22 -6.19 8.80 -17.75
CA ASN A 22 -7.44 8.45 -18.41
C ASN A 22 -8.46 7.90 -17.40
N LEU A 23 -8.03 7.05 -16.47
CA LEU A 23 -8.86 6.58 -15.37
C LEU A 23 -9.36 7.76 -14.52
N ALA A 24 -8.47 8.67 -14.10
CA ALA A 24 -8.83 9.83 -13.28
C ALA A 24 -9.83 10.78 -13.96
N LYS A 25 -9.80 10.87 -15.29
CA LYS A 25 -10.73 11.68 -16.09
C LYS A 25 -12.03 10.95 -16.45
N ASP A 26 -12.11 9.65 -16.21
CA ASP A 26 -13.26 8.84 -16.61
C ASP A 26 -14.52 9.25 -15.83
N PRO A 27 -15.57 9.77 -16.49
CA PRO A 27 -16.80 10.21 -15.81
C PRO A 27 -17.48 9.11 -15.00
N THR A 28 -17.33 7.84 -15.41
CA THR A 28 -17.93 6.69 -14.72
C THR A 28 -17.22 6.38 -13.40
N LEU A 29 -15.97 6.81 -13.25
CA LEU A 29 -15.16 6.62 -12.04
C LEU A 29 -15.15 7.84 -11.12
N GLN A 30 -15.63 9.00 -11.56
CA GLN A 30 -15.60 10.24 -10.76
C GLN A 30 -16.34 10.12 -9.43
N SER A 31 -17.50 9.46 -9.41
CA SER A 31 -18.27 9.23 -8.18
C SER A 31 -17.52 8.29 -7.23
N VAL A 32 -16.86 7.27 -7.78
CA VAL A 32 -16.02 6.34 -7.03
C VAL A 32 -14.83 7.08 -6.43
N PHE A 33 -14.06 7.83 -7.22
CA PHE A 33 -12.90 8.57 -6.72
C PHE A 33 -13.28 9.68 -5.74
N SER A 34 -14.40 10.36 -5.94
CA SER A 34 -14.92 11.36 -4.99
C SER A 34 -15.24 10.73 -3.62
N ARG A 35 -15.86 9.55 -3.63
CA ARG A 35 -16.22 8.83 -2.40
C ARG A 35 -15.00 8.25 -1.71
N VAL A 36 -14.15 7.57 -2.47
CA VAL A 36 -12.99 6.82 -2.02
C VAL A 36 -11.84 7.76 -1.57
N GLY A 37 -11.66 8.88 -2.27
CA GLY A 37 -10.57 9.82 -2.04
C GLY A 37 -9.21 9.13 -2.07
N LEU A 38 -8.29 9.60 -1.22
CA LEU A 38 -6.96 8.99 -1.07
C LEU A 38 -6.91 7.83 -0.08
N HIS A 39 -7.87 7.68 0.83
CA HIS A 39 -7.67 6.84 2.01
C HIS A 39 -8.76 5.81 2.28
N LYS A 40 -9.96 5.97 1.70
CA LYS A 40 -11.02 4.96 1.89
C LYS A 40 -10.80 3.77 0.96
N ASN A 41 -11.40 2.64 1.32
CA ASN A 41 -11.43 1.46 0.49
C ASN A 41 -12.54 1.57 -0.57
N PHE A 42 -12.39 0.80 -1.65
CA PHE A 42 -13.51 0.49 -2.52
C PHE A 42 -14.49 -0.36 -1.71
N GLU A 43 -15.72 0.11 -1.51
CA GLU A 43 -16.67 -0.50 -0.58
C GLU A 43 -17.36 -1.72 -1.20
N ARG A 44 -17.07 -2.06 -2.47
CA ARG A 44 -17.78 -3.07 -3.24
C ARG A 44 -16.92 -3.76 -4.28
N ASN A 45 -17.14 -5.06 -4.46
CA ASN A 45 -16.67 -5.81 -5.65
C ASN A 45 -17.05 -5.10 -6.96
N THR A 46 -18.15 -4.34 -6.98
CA THR A 46 -18.63 -3.63 -8.17
C THR A 46 -17.79 -2.41 -8.55
N GLU A 47 -17.27 -1.64 -7.59
CA GLU A 47 -16.44 -0.46 -7.90
C GLU A 47 -15.06 -0.89 -8.38
N HIS A 48 -14.51 -1.93 -7.74
CA HIS A 48 -13.26 -2.54 -8.17
C HIS A 48 -13.41 -3.21 -9.55
N ALA A 49 -14.52 -3.91 -9.79
CA ALA A 49 -14.82 -4.49 -11.10
C ALA A 49 -14.99 -3.42 -12.20
N LEU A 50 -15.64 -2.30 -11.88
CA LEU A 50 -15.77 -1.17 -12.81
C LEU A 50 -14.38 -0.62 -13.18
N LEU A 51 -13.52 -0.40 -12.18
CA LEU A 51 -12.17 0.09 -12.38
C LEU A 51 -11.31 -0.87 -13.23
N ILE A 52 -11.42 -2.19 -12.99
CA ILE A 52 -10.78 -3.21 -13.82
C ILE A 52 -11.31 -3.17 -15.25
N ALA A 53 -12.63 -3.10 -15.45
CA ALA A 53 -13.24 -3.08 -16.77
C ALA A 53 -12.81 -1.83 -17.57
N ARG A 54 -12.77 -0.66 -16.92
CA ARG A 54 -12.30 0.58 -17.57
C ARG A 54 -10.83 0.50 -17.95
N ARG A 55 -9.98 -0.11 -17.11
CA ARG A 55 -8.58 -0.35 -17.47
C ARG A 55 -8.44 -1.24 -18.70
N GLN A 56 -9.14 -2.37 -18.73
CA GLN A 56 -9.08 -3.33 -19.83
C GLN A 56 -9.46 -2.70 -21.17
N LEU A 57 -10.36 -1.71 -21.14
CA LEU A 57 -10.73 -0.93 -22.32
C LEU A 57 -9.67 0.10 -22.73
N LEU A 58 -8.97 0.71 -21.76
CA LEU A 58 -8.04 1.82 -22.00
C LEU A 58 -6.62 1.36 -22.37
N ALA A 59 -6.17 0.22 -21.85
CA ALA A 59 -4.83 -0.30 -22.06
C ALA A 59 -4.83 -1.85 -22.08
N PRO A 60 -5.53 -2.49 -23.04
CA PRO A 60 -5.62 -3.95 -23.14
C PRO A 60 -4.26 -4.64 -23.29
N GLU A 61 -3.26 -3.97 -23.85
CA GLU A 61 -1.89 -4.45 -24.00
C GLU A 61 -1.18 -4.68 -22.65
N LEU A 62 -1.51 -3.90 -21.62
CA LEU A 62 -0.94 -4.07 -20.27
C LEU A 62 -1.50 -5.30 -19.54
N GLU A 63 -2.59 -5.85 -20.05
CA GLU A 63 -3.34 -6.97 -19.48
C GLU A 63 -2.61 -8.31 -19.69
N THR A 64 -1.85 -8.41 -20.78
CA THR A 64 -1.11 -9.62 -21.17
C THR A 64 0.31 -9.66 -20.59
N ARG A 65 0.76 -8.58 -19.93
CA ARG A 65 2.13 -8.46 -19.42
C ARG A 65 2.35 -9.23 -18.11
N PRO A 66 3.58 -9.71 -17.84
CA PRO A 66 3.90 -10.50 -16.63
C PRO A 66 3.63 -9.83 -15.27
N CYS A 67 3.49 -8.50 -15.20
CA CYS A 67 3.08 -7.79 -13.98
C CYS A 67 1.78 -7.00 -14.13
N ALA A 68 0.87 -7.42 -15.02
CA ALA A 68 -0.44 -6.78 -15.20
C ALA A 68 -1.17 -6.45 -13.89
N SER A 69 -1.11 -7.35 -12.89
CA SER A 69 -1.73 -7.14 -11.57
C SER A 69 -1.04 -6.09 -10.70
N THR A 70 0.29 -5.94 -10.81
CA THR A 70 1.04 -4.89 -10.11
C THR A 70 0.84 -3.55 -10.79
N ASN A 71 0.91 -3.52 -12.11
CA ASN A 71 0.64 -2.33 -12.94
C ASN A 71 -0.77 -1.78 -12.69
N LEU A 72 -1.74 -2.67 -12.49
CA LEU A 72 -3.10 -2.30 -12.06
C LEU A 72 -3.07 -1.50 -10.75
N ALA A 73 -2.47 -2.03 -9.68
CA ALA A 73 -2.43 -1.34 -8.39
C ALA A 73 -1.75 0.04 -8.50
N VAL A 74 -0.65 0.13 -9.25
CA VAL A 74 0.08 1.39 -9.46
C VAL A 74 -0.77 2.41 -10.22
N ALA A 75 -1.39 2.02 -11.33
CA ALA A 75 -2.23 2.91 -12.13
C ALA A 75 -3.45 3.39 -11.33
N GLN A 76 -4.06 2.53 -10.52
CA GLN A 76 -5.17 2.90 -9.63
C GLN A 76 -4.75 3.91 -8.57
N ALA A 77 -3.64 3.67 -7.87
CA ALA A 77 -3.12 4.56 -6.84
C ALA A 77 -2.70 5.92 -7.40
N LEU A 78 -2.11 5.93 -8.60
CA LEU A 78 -1.76 7.14 -9.33
C LEU A 78 -3.01 7.90 -9.79
N ALA A 79 -4.03 7.21 -10.31
CA ALA A 79 -5.28 7.83 -10.74
C ALA A 79 -5.98 8.56 -9.59
N ARG A 80 -6.02 7.94 -8.40
CA ARG A 80 -6.57 8.56 -7.18
C ARG A 80 -5.81 9.83 -6.80
N ARG A 81 -4.48 9.79 -6.83
CA ARG A 81 -3.62 10.95 -6.52
C ARG A 81 -3.77 12.10 -7.52
N ILE A 82 -3.92 11.78 -8.80
CA ILE A 82 -4.20 12.76 -9.84
C ILE A 82 -5.59 13.37 -9.61
N PHE A 83 -6.60 12.54 -9.36
CA PHE A 83 -7.97 12.99 -9.11
C PHE A 83 -8.07 13.89 -7.88
N CYS A 84 -7.40 13.52 -6.78
CA CYS A 84 -7.37 14.30 -5.54
C CYS A 84 -6.42 15.51 -5.60
N GLY A 85 -5.70 15.72 -6.70
CA GLY A 85 -4.80 16.87 -6.89
C GLY A 85 -3.50 16.82 -6.08
N THR A 86 -3.11 15.66 -5.53
CA THR A 86 -1.84 15.51 -4.82
C THR A 86 -0.64 15.35 -5.75
N ILE A 87 -0.89 14.85 -6.97
CA ILE A 87 0.10 14.85 -8.06
C ILE A 87 -0.32 15.95 -9.03
N LYS A 88 0.52 16.99 -9.12
CA LYS A 88 0.19 18.25 -9.80
C LYS A 88 0.71 18.32 -11.22
N ASN A 89 1.75 17.55 -11.53
CA ASN A 89 2.43 17.58 -12.82
C ASN A 89 2.86 16.19 -13.30
N GLU A 90 3.37 16.14 -14.52
CA GLU A 90 3.81 14.91 -15.17
C GLU A 90 5.03 14.28 -14.49
N ASP A 91 5.99 15.12 -14.07
CA ASP A 91 7.24 14.66 -13.47
C ASP A 91 6.97 13.92 -12.16
N GLU A 92 6.08 14.45 -11.31
CA GLU A 92 5.61 13.78 -10.10
C GLU A 92 4.92 12.45 -10.40
N ALA A 93 4.10 12.39 -11.46
CA ALA A 93 3.40 11.19 -11.87
C ALA A 93 4.37 10.10 -12.37
N VAL A 94 5.34 10.49 -13.19
CA VAL A 94 6.39 9.61 -13.71
C VAL A 94 7.29 9.13 -12.59
N ALA A 95 7.69 10.01 -11.67
CA ALA A 95 8.49 9.64 -10.50
C ALA A 95 7.77 8.61 -9.63
N PHE A 96 6.47 8.81 -9.36
CA PHE A 96 5.65 7.84 -8.64
C PHE A 96 5.59 6.48 -9.36
N ALA A 97 5.27 6.47 -10.66
CA ALA A 97 5.19 5.22 -11.42
C ALA A 97 6.55 4.51 -11.52
N ALA A 98 7.64 5.26 -11.68
CA ALA A 98 9.00 4.73 -11.75
C ALA A 98 9.51 4.17 -10.42
N ASP A 99 9.12 4.76 -9.29
CA ASP A 99 9.37 4.20 -7.96
C ASP A 99 8.67 2.84 -7.81
N ARG A 100 7.44 2.73 -8.33
CA ARG A 100 6.62 1.51 -8.22
C ARG A 100 6.94 0.39 -9.20
N ILE A 101 7.42 0.70 -10.39
CA ILE A 101 7.82 -0.31 -11.38
C ILE A 101 9.13 -1.01 -10.98
N ARG A 102 9.98 -0.36 -10.17
CA ARG A 102 11.33 -0.84 -9.79
C ARG A 102 11.38 -2.14 -8.95
N HIS A 103 10.26 -2.78 -8.64
CA HIS A 103 10.22 -3.87 -7.66
C HIS A 103 10.60 -5.29 -8.15
N ARG A 104 11.14 -5.49 -9.36
CA ARG A 104 11.46 -6.83 -9.89
C ARG A 104 12.92 -7.17 -10.20
N ALA A 105 13.85 -6.22 -10.23
CA ALA A 105 15.26 -6.51 -10.50
C ALA A 105 16.14 -6.08 -9.33
N ASP A 106 16.55 -7.03 -8.50
CA ASP A 106 17.74 -6.98 -7.63
C ASP A 106 17.89 -5.94 -6.50
N GLU A 107 16.92 -5.06 -6.21
CA GLU A 107 17.04 -4.20 -5.03
C GLU A 107 16.58 -4.89 -3.75
N ALA A 108 17.56 -5.50 -3.09
CA ALA A 108 17.59 -5.56 -1.64
C ALA A 108 17.63 -4.12 -1.09
N VAL A 109 16.71 -3.80 -0.17
CA VAL A 109 17.07 -3.13 1.10
C VAL A 109 17.25 -1.59 1.10
N GLU A 110 16.53 -0.78 0.31
CA GLU A 110 16.60 0.70 0.53
C GLU A 110 15.23 1.40 0.54
N TRP A 111 15.04 2.29 1.52
CA TRP A 111 13.79 2.97 1.84
C TRP A 111 13.72 4.32 1.12
N SER A 112 12.74 4.52 0.24
CA SER A 112 12.51 5.84 -0.37
C SER A 112 11.77 6.77 0.61
N ARG A 113 11.96 8.09 0.48
CA ARG A 113 11.19 9.08 1.27
C ARG A 113 9.68 8.93 1.06
N LEU A 114 9.27 8.53 -0.15
CA LEU A 114 7.89 8.20 -0.49
C LEU A 114 7.39 7.03 0.36
N PHE A 115 8.17 5.95 0.46
CA PHE A 115 7.83 4.78 1.26
C PHE A 115 7.63 5.10 2.76
N ILE A 116 8.47 5.95 3.35
CA ILE A 116 8.31 6.40 4.74
C ILE A 116 7.03 7.23 4.91
N SER A 117 6.79 8.18 4.01
CA SER A 117 5.56 9.00 4.05
C SER A 117 4.30 8.13 3.98
N GLU A 118 4.33 7.05 3.22
CA GLU A 118 3.18 6.15 3.10
C GLU A 118 2.99 5.27 4.33
N ILE A 119 4.07 4.80 4.97
CA ILE A 119 3.95 4.13 6.27
C ILE A 119 3.26 5.06 7.27
N MET A 120 3.67 6.34 7.32
CA MET A 120 3.05 7.33 8.19
C MET A 120 1.56 7.50 7.89
N ASP A 121 1.19 7.64 6.62
CA ASP A 121 -0.21 7.77 6.24
C ASP A 121 -1.02 6.49 6.51
N ILE A 122 -0.43 5.31 6.31
CA ILE A 122 -1.10 4.04 6.64
C ILE A 122 -1.32 3.92 8.15
N MET A 123 -0.31 4.27 8.96
CA MET A 123 -0.45 4.25 10.41
C MET A 123 -1.50 5.26 10.88
N ARG A 124 -1.60 6.43 10.24
CA ARG A 124 -2.70 7.39 10.50
C ARG A 124 -4.06 6.81 10.14
N ASN A 125 -4.22 6.23 8.94
CA ASN A 125 -5.47 5.59 8.52
C ASN A 125 -5.85 4.41 9.42
N LEU A 126 -4.86 3.68 9.91
CA LEU A 126 -5.05 2.61 10.87
C LEU A 126 -5.71 3.16 12.14
N LEU A 127 -5.18 4.24 12.74
CA LEU A 127 -5.75 4.84 13.95
C LEU A 127 -7.22 5.25 13.80
N GLU A 128 -7.62 5.68 12.61
CA GLU A 128 -8.99 6.12 12.31
C GLU A 128 -9.90 4.96 11.83
N SER A 129 -9.36 3.76 11.64
CA SER A 129 -10.10 2.62 11.11
C SER A 129 -10.99 1.97 12.17
N SER A 130 -12.16 1.48 11.74
CA SER A 130 -13.02 0.63 12.58
C SER A 130 -12.30 -0.63 13.05
N PHE A 131 -11.36 -1.13 12.25
CA PHE A 131 -10.45 -2.21 12.62
C PHE A 131 -9.63 -1.86 13.88
N PHE A 132 -9.03 -0.68 13.96
CA PHE A 132 -8.21 -0.31 15.11
C PHE A 132 -9.03 -0.09 16.39
N ILE A 133 -10.26 0.42 16.27
CA ILE A 133 -11.20 0.49 17.40
C ILE A 133 -11.42 -0.91 17.97
N LYS A 134 -11.77 -1.87 17.10
CA LYS A 134 -11.97 -3.28 17.46
C LYS A 134 -10.70 -3.95 17.98
N PHE A 135 -9.54 -3.62 17.41
CA PHE A 135 -8.25 -4.10 17.87
C PHE A 135 -7.94 -3.63 19.31
N ASN A 136 -8.31 -2.39 19.65
CA ASN A 136 -8.19 -1.88 21.02
C ASN A 136 -9.12 -2.59 21.99
N GLU A 137 -10.35 -2.91 21.56
CA GLU A 137 -11.28 -3.73 22.36
C GLU A 137 -10.68 -5.12 22.63
N TYR A 138 -10.12 -5.78 21.60
CA TYR A 138 -9.41 -7.04 21.74
C TYR A 138 -8.20 -6.95 22.68
N LYS A 139 -7.44 -5.86 22.60
CA LYS A 139 -6.28 -5.64 23.48
C LYS A 139 -6.70 -5.41 24.93
N ALA A 140 -7.83 -4.75 25.16
CA ALA A 140 -8.38 -4.52 26.50
C ALA A 140 -8.93 -5.81 27.13
N ASP A 141 -9.46 -6.73 26.32
CA ASP A 141 -9.98 -8.03 26.76
C ASP A 141 -9.31 -9.22 26.03
N LYS A 142 -8.01 -9.38 26.28
CA LYS A 142 -7.21 -10.50 25.73
C LYS A 142 -7.77 -11.86 26.13
N ARG A 143 -8.47 -11.95 27.26
CA ARG A 143 -9.05 -13.21 27.75
C ARG A 143 -10.19 -13.67 26.86
N ASN A 144 -11.11 -12.76 26.50
CA ASN A 144 -12.19 -13.07 25.56
C ASN A 144 -11.66 -13.51 24.19
N VAL A 145 -10.54 -12.94 23.72
CA VAL A 145 -9.88 -13.36 22.47
C VAL A 145 -9.40 -14.81 22.56
N ILE A 146 -8.78 -15.21 23.66
CA ILE A 146 -8.31 -16.59 23.89
C ILE A 146 -9.50 -17.54 24.04
N ASP A 147 -10.48 -17.18 24.87
CA ASP A 147 -11.62 -18.04 25.21
C ASP A 147 -12.51 -18.31 23.99
N ASN A 148 -12.56 -17.39 23.01
CA ASN A 148 -13.32 -17.54 21.78
C ASN A 148 -12.48 -17.90 20.55
N ASN A 149 -11.18 -18.17 20.72
CA ASN A 149 -10.26 -18.52 19.63
C ASN A 149 -10.29 -17.52 18.45
N ILE A 150 -10.28 -16.22 18.77
CA ILE A 150 -10.33 -15.15 17.78
C ILE A 150 -8.94 -14.96 17.17
N ASP A 151 -8.82 -15.10 15.84
CA ASP A 151 -7.57 -14.86 15.11
C ASP A 151 -7.43 -13.38 14.69
N VAL A 152 -6.81 -12.59 15.56
CA VAL A 152 -6.52 -11.17 15.32
C VAL A 152 -5.55 -10.97 14.14
N TYR A 153 -4.72 -11.97 13.81
CA TYR A 153 -3.77 -11.87 12.69
C TYR A 153 -4.48 -11.87 11.32
N VAL A 154 -5.61 -12.56 11.18
CA VAL A 154 -6.40 -12.55 9.95
C VAL A 154 -6.94 -11.15 9.67
N GLU A 155 -7.54 -10.51 10.68
CA GLU A 155 -8.07 -9.14 10.53
C GLU A 155 -6.96 -8.13 10.19
N LEU A 156 -5.78 -8.26 10.82
CA LEU A 156 -4.59 -7.48 10.51
C LEU A 156 -4.13 -7.65 9.06
N THR A 157 -4.07 -8.89 8.57
CA THR A 157 -3.66 -9.16 7.18
C THR A 157 -4.64 -8.61 6.16
N THR A 158 -5.94 -8.61 6.46
CA THR A 158 -6.96 -8.00 5.60
C THR A 158 -6.79 -6.48 5.53
N PHE A 159 -6.63 -5.79 6.66
CA PHE A 159 -6.40 -4.34 6.68
C PHE A 159 -5.19 -3.94 5.81
N ILE A 160 -4.06 -4.63 5.98
CA ILE A 160 -2.83 -4.33 5.22
C ILE A 160 -3.02 -4.60 3.72
N ALA A 161 -3.75 -5.66 3.36
CA ALA A 161 -4.06 -5.94 1.95
C ALA A 161 -4.91 -4.83 1.32
N GLU A 162 -5.84 -4.24 2.04
CA GLU A 162 -6.65 -3.11 1.55
C GLU A 162 -5.79 -1.86 1.29
N GLN A 163 -4.78 -1.61 2.13
CA GLN A 163 -3.85 -0.48 1.92
C GLN A 163 -3.05 -0.62 0.62
N SER A 164 -2.82 -1.85 0.14
CA SER A 164 -2.01 -2.07 -1.07
C SER A 164 -2.57 -1.37 -2.31
N TYR A 165 -3.89 -1.33 -2.46
CA TYR A 165 -4.57 -0.64 -3.56
C TYR A 165 -4.53 0.89 -3.41
N THR A 166 -4.47 1.36 -2.18
CA THR A 166 -4.39 2.80 -1.86
C THR A 166 -3.04 3.40 -2.22
N TYR A 167 -1.97 2.65 -1.99
CA TYR A 167 -0.59 3.12 -2.20
C TYR A 167 0.06 2.54 -3.46
N GLY A 168 -0.64 1.67 -4.20
CA GLY A 168 -0.16 1.07 -5.44
C GLY A 168 0.92 0.03 -5.19
N LEU A 169 0.83 -0.66 -4.06
CA LEU A 169 1.83 -1.59 -3.57
C LEU A 169 1.57 -2.98 -4.16
N GLY A 170 2.12 -3.26 -5.33
CA GLY A 170 2.16 -4.63 -5.85
C GLY A 170 3.26 -5.48 -5.19
N GLY A 171 3.05 -6.80 -5.15
CA GLY A 171 4.08 -7.80 -4.85
C GLY A 171 4.96 -7.52 -3.62
N ARG A 172 6.18 -7.01 -3.86
CA ARG A 172 7.17 -6.74 -2.80
C ARG A 172 6.85 -5.50 -1.96
N GLY A 173 6.22 -4.45 -2.51
CA GLY A 173 5.81 -3.26 -1.75
C GLY A 173 4.82 -3.61 -0.65
N TRP A 174 3.85 -4.48 -0.97
CA TRP A 174 2.96 -5.09 0.01
C TRP A 174 3.75 -5.81 1.12
N THR A 175 4.80 -6.55 0.74
CA THR A 175 5.58 -7.38 1.67
C THR A 175 6.39 -6.52 2.62
N GLN A 176 6.97 -5.44 2.10
CA GLN A 176 7.73 -4.47 2.88
C GLN A 176 6.82 -3.74 3.88
N ILE A 177 5.67 -3.24 3.43
CA ILE A 177 4.71 -2.57 4.32
C ILE A 177 4.22 -3.52 5.42
N ARG A 178 3.83 -4.75 5.06
CA ARG A 178 3.45 -5.75 6.06
C ARG A 178 4.58 -6.03 7.04
N SER A 179 5.81 -6.14 6.56
CA SER A 179 6.98 -6.42 7.40
C SER A 179 7.30 -5.31 8.41
N ILE A 180 6.71 -4.13 8.27
CA ILE A 180 6.87 -2.99 9.16
C ILE A 180 5.64 -2.85 10.07
N ILE A 181 4.45 -2.78 9.48
CA ILE A 181 3.19 -2.56 10.22
C ILE A 181 2.88 -3.70 11.19
N MET A 182 3.13 -4.95 10.79
CA MET A 182 2.87 -6.10 11.67
C MET A 182 3.69 -6.05 12.97
N PRO A 183 5.01 -5.77 12.94
CA PRO A 183 5.78 -5.51 14.16
C PRO A 183 5.22 -4.39 15.04
N PHE A 184 4.82 -3.24 14.46
CA PHE A 184 4.20 -2.15 15.23
C PHE A 184 2.97 -2.65 16.00
N LEU A 185 2.06 -3.33 15.30
CA LEU A 185 0.82 -3.81 15.90
C LEU A 185 1.04 -4.93 16.91
N ARG A 186 2.04 -5.79 16.67
CA ARG A 186 2.45 -6.82 17.63
C ARG A 186 3.02 -6.21 18.90
N LYS A 187 3.90 -5.23 18.79
CA LYS A 187 4.49 -4.56 19.96
C LYS A 187 3.44 -3.79 20.74
N TYR A 188 2.53 -3.13 20.02
CA TYR A 188 1.38 -2.48 20.65
C TYR A 188 0.48 -3.50 21.37
N TRP A 189 0.18 -4.65 20.76
CA TRP A 189 -0.58 -5.73 21.39
C TRP A 189 0.03 -6.21 22.70
N PHE A 190 1.36 -6.35 22.77
CA PHE A 190 2.08 -6.81 23.95
C PHE A 190 2.53 -5.69 24.89
N ASP A 191 2.00 -4.48 24.73
CA ASP A 191 2.30 -3.33 25.60
C ASP A 191 3.80 -2.92 25.60
N GLU A 192 4.55 -3.30 24.56
CA GLU A 192 5.97 -2.94 24.37
C GLU A 192 6.14 -1.49 23.87
N ILE A 193 5.09 -0.92 23.27
CA ILE A 193 5.04 0.50 22.88
C ILE A 193 3.75 1.12 23.41
N PRO A 194 3.78 2.41 23.84
CA PRO A 194 2.69 3.01 24.61
C PRO A 194 1.46 3.32 23.76
N ASP A 195 1.66 3.65 22.48
CA ASP A 195 0.62 4.00 21.53
C ASP A 195 1.13 3.87 20.09
N LEU A 196 0.25 4.13 19.13
CA LEU A 196 0.57 4.21 17.70
C LEU A 196 0.45 5.66 17.19
N SER A 197 0.62 6.66 18.06
CA SER A 197 0.55 8.08 17.68
C SER A 197 1.62 8.42 16.63
N GLU A 198 1.38 9.49 15.86
CA GLU A 198 2.30 9.93 14.81
C GLU A 198 3.73 10.12 15.35
N GLN A 199 3.88 10.67 16.56
CA GLN A 199 5.17 10.87 17.22
C GLN A 199 5.86 9.54 17.56
N THR A 200 5.11 8.57 18.10
CA THR A 200 5.66 7.24 18.41
C THR A 200 6.09 6.52 17.12
N VAL A 201 5.29 6.60 16.06
CA VAL A 201 5.64 6.02 14.76
C VAL A 201 6.90 6.67 14.19
N GLN A 202 6.99 8.01 14.20
CA GLN A 202 8.18 8.72 13.73
C GLN A 202 9.45 8.32 14.50
N ARG A 203 9.37 8.26 15.83
CA ARG A 203 10.50 7.83 16.68
C ARG A 203 10.96 6.41 16.33
N ILE A 204 10.01 5.50 16.15
CA ILE A 204 10.31 4.11 15.84
C ILE A 204 10.89 3.96 14.42
N LEU A 205 10.36 4.68 13.43
CA LEU A 205 10.91 4.68 12.08
C LEU A 205 12.30 5.34 12.00
N ALA A 206 12.61 6.26 12.92
CA ALA A 206 13.95 6.87 13.03
C ALA A 206 15.00 5.94 13.64
N SER A 207 14.59 5.01 14.52
CA SER A 207 15.50 4.06 15.21
C SER A 207 14.97 2.62 15.19
N PRO A 208 14.70 2.04 14.01
CA PRO A 208 13.93 0.80 13.93
C PRO A 208 14.62 -0.44 14.53
N ASP A 209 15.96 -0.44 14.61
CA ASP A 209 16.75 -1.49 15.27
C ASP A 209 16.56 -1.46 16.79
N GLU A 210 16.51 -0.26 17.40
CA GLU A 210 16.25 -0.06 18.84
C GLU A 210 14.92 -0.72 19.23
N TYR A 211 13.91 -0.55 18.36
CA TYR A 211 12.58 -1.08 18.58
C TYR A 211 12.37 -2.47 18.01
N GLN A 212 13.40 -3.12 17.42
CA GLN A 212 13.31 -4.44 16.80
C GLN A 212 12.14 -4.57 15.81
N ILE A 213 11.88 -3.51 15.04
CA ILE A 213 10.83 -3.52 14.02
C ILE A 213 11.25 -4.36 12.82
N PHE A 214 12.56 -4.47 12.57
CA PHE A 214 13.06 -5.18 11.39
C PHE A 214 13.59 -6.56 11.70
N ARG A 215 13.52 -7.41 10.67
CA ARG A 215 14.40 -8.57 10.56
C ARG A 215 15.80 -8.08 10.17
N PRO A 216 16.88 -8.72 10.63
CA PRO A 216 18.24 -8.38 10.24
C PRO A 216 18.39 -8.23 8.72
N GLY A 217 18.98 -7.12 8.26
CA GLY A 217 19.26 -6.84 6.84
C GLY A 217 18.30 -5.89 6.13
N PHE A 218 17.61 -4.99 6.85
CA PHE A 218 16.79 -3.91 6.27
C PHE A 218 17.25 -2.55 6.84
N GLU A 219 18.24 -1.88 6.24
CA GLU A 219 18.73 -0.58 6.73
C GLU A 219 18.31 0.58 5.79
N PRO A 220 17.86 1.74 6.30
CA PRO A 220 17.57 2.93 5.51
C PRO A 220 18.83 3.70 5.10
N ARG A 221 18.79 4.40 3.97
CA ARG A 221 19.89 5.24 3.48
C ARG A 221 20.15 6.40 4.44
N LYS A 222 21.41 6.57 4.86
CA LYS A 222 21.89 7.86 5.36
C LYS A 222 22.20 8.72 4.15
N ASP A 223 21.53 9.87 4.06
CA ASP A 223 21.85 10.91 3.07
C ASP A 223 23.35 11.25 3.10
#